data_AF-A0A7Y2IFU8-F1
#
_entry.id   AF-A0A7Y2IFU8-F1
#
_cell.length_a   1.000
_cell.length_b   1.000
_cell.length_c   1.000
_cell.angle_alpha   90.00
_cell.angle_beta   90.00
_cell.angle_gamma   90.00
#
_symmetry.space_group_name_H-M   'P 1'
#
loop_
_entity.id
_entity.type
_entity.pdbx_description
1 polymer ?
#
loop_
_entity_poly.entity_id
_entity_poly.type
_entity_poly.pdbx_seq_one_letter_code
_entity_poly.pdbx_strand_id
1 'polypeptide(L)'
;MGSADQRIAKTRAKRALQGLGFDVSSPLTRAASTRNEVHVSDTHVVRINPRPDQRLGREGQLCTALPPETWAPSVVGYSGGTGFDFVVVTRKPGIAVSRRWPSMNRDERRKFIGELASALRQLHSVPTPPVATKMFGTPHLLDPAAVSPVVPILMAIDHLIASRQVDRVMLDDLADMVNDHGDALNDYHQRTLIHGDLSFENVMIHDGSLSGLLDFEWSRGAPADLELDVLLRFFRFPEAHLPSDIASTLSSLDFDDTPGWLAEDYPDLFSHPRLMERMALYSIAFDMAELITMKSITSASNMGPLHPVRRLTDLLDGLSPLRDQMIRLGLPA
;
A
#
# COMPACT_ATOMS: atom_id res chain seq x y z
N MET A 1 26.17 5.55 -3.77
CA MET A 1 26.15 6.34 -2.50
C MET A 1 27.52 6.21 -1.83
N GLY A 2 28.13 7.34 -1.45
CA GLY A 2 29.48 7.34 -0.88
C GLY A 2 29.55 6.87 0.58
N SER A 3 30.75 6.53 1.06
CA SER A 3 31.00 6.13 2.45
C SER A 3 30.71 7.24 3.47
N ALA A 4 30.68 8.50 3.05
CA ALA A 4 30.30 9.64 3.87
C ALA A 4 28.79 9.66 4.17
N ASP A 5 27.94 9.47 3.15
CA ASP A 5 26.48 9.46 3.31
C ASP A 5 26.01 8.36 4.25
N GLN A 6 26.61 7.16 4.14
CA GLN A 6 26.31 6.04 5.03
C GLN A 6 26.67 6.34 6.50
N ARG A 7 27.77 7.06 6.74
CA ARG A 7 28.18 7.47 8.09
C ARG A 7 27.22 8.51 8.66
N ILE A 8 26.75 9.45 7.85
CA ILE A 8 25.78 10.47 8.27
C ILE A 8 24.43 9.82 8.60
N ALA A 9 23.93 8.93 7.75
CA ALA A 9 22.68 8.19 7.98
C ALA A 9 22.73 7.39 9.30
N LYS A 10 23.81 6.63 9.51
CA LYS A 10 24.03 5.89 10.76
C LYS A 10 24.11 6.80 11.98
N THR A 11 24.66 8.01 11.82
CA THR A 11 24.73 9.00 12.91
C THR A 11 23.35 9.52 13.29
N ARG A 12 22.46 9.79 12.32
CA ARG A 12 21.06 10.13 12.60
C ARG A 12 20.34 9.00 13.36
N ALA A 13 20.53 7.75 12.93
CA ALA A 13 19.90 6.60 13.59
C ALA A 13 20.32 6.46 15.06
N LYS A 14 21.62 6.63 15.32
CA LYS A 14 22.13 6.66 16.69
C LYS A 14 21.58 7.82 17.50
N ARG A 15 21.47 9.02 16.92
CA ARG A 15 20.88 10.18 17.61
C ARG A 15 19.42 9.95 17.98
N ALA A 16 18.63 9.34 17.09
CA ALA A 16 17.23 9.00 17.38
C ALA A 16 17.13 8.04 18.58
N LEU A 17 17.93 6.96 18.58
CA LEU A 17 17.97 6.00 19.70
C LEU A 17 18.46 6.64 21.01
N GLN A 18 19.54 7.44 20.97
CA GLN A 18 20.05 8.17 22.13
C GLN A 18 19.01 9.13 22.70
N GLY A 19 18.28 9.85 21.85
CA GLY A 19 17.21 10.76 22.27
C GLY A 19 16.05 10.07 22.97
N LEU A 20 15.85 8.77 22.71
CA LEU A 20 14.89 7.91 23.40
C LEU A 20 15.48 7.16 24.61
N GLY A 21 16.76 7.39 24.94
CA GLY A 21 17.44 6.78 26.09
C GLY A 21 18.01 5.38 25.83
N PHE A 22 18.08 4.92 24.58
CA PHE A 22 18.67 3.62 24.25
C PHE A 22 20.19 3.66 24.10
N ASP A 23 20.84 2.56 24.46
CA ASP A 23 22.24 2.35 24.15
C ASP A 23 22.44 2.20 22.63
N VAL A 24 23.48 2.87 22.12
CA VAL A 24 23.86 2.87 20.71
C VAL A 24 25.22 2.22 20.47
N SER A 25 25.72 1.48 21.46
CA SER A 25 26.87 0.60 21.34
C SER A 25 26.60 -0.55 20.36
N SER A 26 25.36 -1.06 20.34
CA SER A 26 24.95 -2.15 19.46
C SER A 26 25.16 -1.82 17.98
N PRO A 27 25.58 -2.80 17.17
CA PRO A 27 25.74 -2.60 15.75
C PRO A 27 24.38 -2.29 15.09
N LEU A 28 24.40 -1.33 14.17
CA LEU A 28 23.28 -1.00 13.27
C LEU A 28 23.66 -1.40 11.85
N THR A 29 22.86 -2.28 11.26
CA THR A 29 22.97 -2.70 9.87
C THR A 29 21.97 -1.90 9.04
N ARG A 30 22.40 -1.39 7.88
CA ARG A 30 21.50 -0.66 6.98
C ARG A 30 20.70 -1.65 6.14
N ALA A 31 19.38 -1.50 6.13
CA ALA A 31 18.51 -2.24 5.22
C ALA A 31 18.32 -1.46 3.91
N ALA A 32 18.04 -2.18 2.82
CA ALA A 32 17.68 -1.56 1.55
C ALA A 32 16.31 -0.88 1.69
N SER A 33 16.22 0.38 1.27
CA SER A 33 14.96 1.14 1.21
C SER A 33 15.11 2.27 0.18
N THR A 34 14.02 2.59 -0.50
CA THR A 34 13.98 3.55 -1.61
C THR A 34 13.73 4.98 -1.14
N ARG A 35 13.02 5.17 -0.01
CA ARG A 35 12.63 6.50 0.50
C ARG A 35 13.31 6.86 1.81
N ASN A 36 13.38 5.92 2.74
CA ASN A 36 13.82 6.17 4.11
C ASN A 36 15.18 5.54 4.39
N GLU A 37 15.91 6.09 5.35
CA GLU A 37 17.10 5.47 5.90
C GLU A 37 16.66 4.46 6.96
N VAL A 38 16.77 3.17 6.64
CA VAL A 38 16.36 2.08 7.54
C VAL A 38 17.58 1.42 8.17
N HIS A 39 17.62 1.40 9.49
CA HIS A 39 18.67 0.80 10.29
C HIS A 39 18.09 -0.24 11.25
N VAL A 40 18.67 -1.43 11.26
CA VAL A 40 18.20 -2.57 12.05
C VAL A 40 19.28 -2.94 13.07
N SER A 41 18.88 -3.08 14.33
CA SER A 41 19.67 -3.70 15.40
C SER A 41 19.11 -5.09 15.73
N ASP A 42 19.63 -5.72 16.79
CA ASP A 42 19.08 -6.98 17.28
C ASP A 42 17.65 -6.84 17.83
N THR A 43 17.30 -5.65 18.34
CA THR A 43 16.05 -5.41 19.08
C THR A 43 15.13 -4.36 18.45
N HIS A 44 15.65 -3.47 17.61
CA HIS A 44 14.93 -2.31 17.09
C HIS A 44 15.14 -2.10 15.60
N VAL A 45 14.14 -1.48 14.97
CA VAL A 45 14.23 -0.91 13.63
C VAL A 45 14.04 0.60 13.74
N VAL A 46 14.98 1.35 13.17
CA VAL A 46 14.99 2.80 13.12
C VAL A 46 14.81 3.24 11.67
N ARG A 47 13.67 3.88 11.37
CA ARG A 47 13.41 4.52 10.08
C ARG A 47 13.61 6.02 10.23
N ILE A 48 14.33 6.63 9.30
CA ILE A 48 14.56 8.07 9.25
C ILE A 48 14.18 8.61 7.88
N ASN A 49 13.41 9.70 7.89
CA ASN A 49 13.19 10.53 6.72
C ASN A 49 14.07 11.78 6.85
N PRO A 50 15.12 11.94 6.01
CA PRO A 50 15.97 13.12 6.07
C PRO A 50 15.27 14.40 5.60
N ARG A 51 14.07 14.28 5.00
CA ARG A 51 13.19 15.41 4.67
C ARG A 51 12.06 15.45 5.71
N PRO A 52 12.04 16.42 6.64
CA PRO A 52 11.06 16.43 7.72
C PRO A 52 9.67 16.89 7.22
N ASP A 53 8.95 15.99 6.55
CA ASP A 53 7.61 16.20 5.99
C ASP A 53 6.48 15.62 6.87
N GLN A 54 6.84 15.24 8.10
CA GLN A 54 6.00 14.65 9.15
C GLN A 54 5.46 13.25 8.84
N ARG A 55 5.86 12.60 7.73
CA ARG A 55 5.32 11.28 7.34
C ARG A 55 5.58 10.20 8.38
N LEU A 56 6.83 10.07 8.85
CA LEU A 56 7.18 9.06 9.85
C LEU A 56 6.63 9.39 11.24
N GLY A 57 6.48 10.68 11.56
CA GLY A 57 5.79 11.11 12.77
C GLY A 57 4.31 10.71 12.75
N ARG A 58 3.65 10.89 11.60
CA ARG A 58 2.26 10.44 11.35
C ARG A 58 2.12 8.94 11.51
N GLU A 59 3.02 8.17 10.87
CA GLU A 59 3.06 6.70 10.97
C GLU A 59 3.23 6.25 12.43
N GLY A 60 4.18 6.82 13.16
CA GLY A 60 4.41 6.50 14.58
C GLY A 60 3.16 6.73 15.43
N GLN A 61 2.51 7.88 15.28
CA GLN A 61 1.26 8.19 16.00
C GLN A 61 0.12 7.26 15.60
N LEU A 62 0.01 6.90 14.31
CA LEU A 62 -1.01 5.97 13.82
C LEU A 62 -0.80 4.57 14.41
N CYS A 63 0.44 4.07 14.38
CA CYS A 63 0.78 2.75 14.91
C CYS A 63 0.53 2.65 16.42
N THR A 64 0.65 3.74 17.19
CA THR A 64 0.26 3.72 18.62
C THR A 64 -1.24 3.55 18.87
N ALA A 65 -2.08 3.78 17.86
CA ALA A 65 -3.53 3.57 17.95
C ALA A 65 -3.96 2.16 17.53
N LEU A 66 -3.04 1.33 17.04
CA LEU A 66 -3.31 -0.05 16.68
C LEU A 66 -3.51 -0.91 17.93
N PRO A 67 -4.32 -1.98 17.84
CA PRO A 67 -4.45 -2.94 18.94
C PRO A 67 -3.10 -3.62 19.23
N PRO A 68 -2.85 -4.09 20.46
CA PRO A 68 -1.59 -4.70 20.88
C PRO A 68 -1.42 -6.13 20.35
N GLU A 69 -1.71 -6.32 19.07
CA GLU A 69 -1.67 -7.60 18.38
C GLU A 69 -0.23 -7.96 17.99
N THR A 70 0.02 -9.26 17.85
CA THR A 70 1.36 -9.76 17.49
C THR A 70 1.83 -9.24 16.13
N TRP A 71 0.91 -9.00 15.20
CA TRP A 71 1.21 -8.44 13.89
C TRP A 71 1.47 -6.92 13.91
N ALA A 72 0.94 -6.17 14.89
CA ALA A 72 1.00 -4.71 14.90
C ALA A 72 2.40 -4.19 15.28
N PRO A 73 2.92 -3.13 14.64
CA PRO A 73 4.18 -2.50 15.04
C PRO A 73 4.18 -2.02 16.49
N SER A 74 5.21 -2.36 17.25
CA SER A 74 5.38 -1.86 18.62
C SER A 74 6.24 -0.60 18.59
N VAL A 75 5.59 0.57 18.60
CA VAL A 75 6.27 1.87 18.54
C VAL A 75 6.96 2.17 19.87
N VAL A 76 8.25 2.47 19.77
CA VAL A 76 9.10 2.81 20.92
C VAL A 76 9.28 4.32 21.02
N GLY A 77 9.31 5.01 19.88
CA GLY A 77 9.33 6.47 19.84
C GLY A 77 9.33 7.00 18.41
N TYR A 78 8.89 8.23 18.23
CA TYR A 78 8.83 8.89 16.93
C TYR A 78 9.00 10.40 17.09
N SER A 79 9.37 11.08 16.01
CA SER A 79 9.43 12.54 15.92
C SER A 79 9.12 13.01 14.51
N GLY A 80 8.39 14.13 14.42
CA GLY A 80 8.16 14.89 13.18
C GLY A 80 8.81 16.29 13.21
N GLY A 81 9.90 16.44 13.98
CA GLY A 81 10.50 17.72 14.36
C GLY A 81 11.56 18.28 13.42
N THR A 82 12.29 19.31 13.88
CA THR A 82 13.27 20.04 13.05
C THR A 82 14.50 19.20 12.71
N GLY A 83 14.76 19.00 11.42
CA GLY A 83 15.99 18.43 10.87
C GLY A 83 15.80 17.06 10.20
N PHE A 84 15.10 16.13 10.85
CA PHE A 84 14.70 14.84 10.28
C PHE A 84 13.53 14.24 11.06
N ASP A 85 12.71 13.44 10.39
CA ASP A 85 11.67 12.66 11.05
C ASP A 85 12.16 11.24 11.30
N PHE A 86 11.64 10.61 12.35
CA PHE A 86 11.95 9.21 12.61
C PHE A 86 10.79 8.49 13.25
N VAL A 87 10.80 7.17 13.07
CA VAL A 87 10.04 6.23 13.88
C VAL A 87 10.97 5.08 14.28
N VAL A 88 10.91 4.72 15.56
CA VAL A 88 11.62 3.57 16.14
C VAL A 88 10.57 2.58 16.61
N VAL A 89 10.70 1.34 16.14
CA VAL A 89 9.83 0.23 16.52
C VAL A 89 10.66 -0.94 17.04
N THR A 90 10.06 -1.78 17.88
CA THR A 90 10.64 -3.09 18.22
C THR A 90 10.73 -3.93 16.94
N ARG A 91 11.87 -4.61 16.76
CA ARG A 91 12.09 -5.48 15.61
C ARG A 91 11.15 -6.70 15.68
N LYS A 92 10.36 -6.91 14.63
CA LYS A 92 9.59 -8.14 14.45
C LYS A 92 10.51 -9.31 14.07
N PRO A 93 10.29 -10.51 14.61
CA PRO A 93 11.08 -11.67 14.24
C PRO A 93 10.70 -12.19 12.85
N GLY A 94 11.60 -12.98 12.25
CA GLY A 94 11.36 -13.65 10.97
C GLY A 94 11.87 -12.89 9.74
N ILE A 95 11.27 -13.20 8.60
CA ILE A 95 11.60 -12.64 7.28
C ILE A 95 10.34 -12.18 6.54
N ALA A 96 10.50 -11.35 5.52
CA ALA A 96 9.40 -10.97 4.63
C ALA A 96 8.79 -12.20 3.95
N VAL A 97 7.46 -12.22 3.82
CA VAL A 97 6.70 -13.33 3.24
C VAL A 97 7.08 -13.54 1.79
N SER A 98 7.34 -12.47 1.04
CA SER A 98 7.85 -12.54 -0.34
C SER A 98 9.07 -13.45 -0.50
N ARG A 99 9.96 -13.48 0.50
CA ARG A 99 11.17 -14.31 0.50
C ARG A 99 10.89 -15.75 0.91
N ARG A 100 9.85 -15.99 1.72
CA ARG A 100 9.44 -17.34 2.14
C ARG A 100 8.51 -18.00 1.11
N TRP A 101 7.65 -17.23 0.44
CA TRP A 101 6.58 -17.68 -0.46
C TRP A 101 7.01 -18.70 -1.53
N PRO A 102 8.14 -18.54 -2.24
CA PRO A 102 8.58 -19.50 -3.26
C PRO A 102 8.83 -20.91 -2.71
N SER A 103 9.17 -21.01 -1.42
CA SER A 103 9.46 -22.28 -0.75
C SER A 103 8.28 -22.84 0.04
N MET A 104 7.15 -22.12 0.08
CA MET A 104 5.95 -22.60 0.76
C MET A 104 5.18 -23.56 -0.14
N ASN A 105 4.74 -24.68 0.43
CA ASN A 105 3.74 -25.51 -0.24
C ASN A 105 2.34 -24.88 -0.17
N ARG A 106 1.38 -25.47 -0.88
CA ARG A 106 0.01 -24.95 -0.97
C ARG A 106 -0.68 -24.83 0.40
N ASP A 107 -0.51 -25.81 1.29
CA ASP A 107 -1.15 -25.81 2.61
C ASP A 107 -0.55 -24.74 3.52
N GLU A 108 0.77 -24.53 3.47
CA GLU A 108 1.45 -23.45 4.17
C GLU A 108 0.96 -22.08 3.68
N ARG A 109 0.81 -21.89 2.36
CA ARG A 109 0.25 -20.66 1.78
C ARG A 109 -1.20 -20.45 2.21
N ARG A 110 -2.05 -21.49 2.12
CA ARG A 110 -3.46 -21.43 2.54
C ARG A 110 -3.59 -21.04 4.01
N LYS A 111 -2.81 -21.67 4.89
CA LYS A 111 -2.77 -21.35 6.33
C LYS A 111 -2.38 -19.89 6.54
N PHE A 112 -1.29 -19.46 5.90
CA PHE A 112 -0.79 -18.10 6.02
C PHE A 112 -1.83 -17.05 5.56
N ILE A 113 -2.54 -17.31 4.46
CA ILE A 113 -3.60 -16.39 3.99
C ILE A 113 -4.74 -16.28 5.01
N GLY A 114 -5.08 -17.35 5.73
CA GLY A 114 -6.05 -17.26 6.81
C GLY A 114 -5.56 -16.42 8.01
N GLU A 115 -4.29 -16.52 8.36
CA GLU A 115 -3.69 -15.65 9.40
C GLU A 115 -3.68 -14.18 8.94
N LEU A 116 -3.33 -13.91 7.68
CA LEU A 116 -3.38 -12.57 7.09
C LEU A 116 -4.81 -12.03 7.07
N ALA A 117 -5.79 -12.84 6.65
CA ALA A 117 -7.21 -12.48 6.64
C ALA A 117 -7.70 -12.08 8.04
N SER A 118 -7.29 -12.84 9.07
CA SER A 118 -7.60 -12.51 10.47
C SER A 118 -6.96 -11.18 10.89
N ALA A 119 -5.68 -10.95 10.57
CA ALA A 119 -5.00 -9.69 10.89
C ALA A 119 -5.64 -8.48 10.19
N LEU A 120 -6.03 -8.62 8.91
CA LEU A 120 -6.72 -7.57 8.18
C LEU A 120 -8.10 -7.28 8.76
N ARG A 121 -8.85 -8.31 9.16
CA ARG A 121 -10.13 -8.10 9.83
C ARG A 121 -9.97 -7.32 11.14
N GLN A 122 -8.92 -7.60 11.90
CA GLN A 122 -8.59 -6.83 13.11
C GLN A 122 -8.20 -5.40 12.78
N LEU A 123 -7.33 -5.18 11.78
CA LEU A 123 -6.95 -3.85 11.32
C LEU A 123 -8.16 -3.03 10.87
N HIS A 124 -9.02 -3.62 10.04
CA HIS A 124 -10.23 -2.98 9.53
C HIS A 124 -11.29 -2.77 10.62
N SER A 125 -11.15 -3.38 11.80
CA SER A 125 -12.01 -3.06 12.95
C SER A 125 -11.57 -1.81 13.72
N VAL A 126 -10.36 -1.29 13.46
CA VAL A 126 -9.81 -0.11 14.14
C VAL A 126 -10.52 1.14 13.61
N PRO A 127 -11.16 1.94 14.49
CA PRO A 127 -11.69 3.24 14.11
C PRO A 127 -10.58 4.16 13.61
N THR A 128 -10.82 4.90 12.52
CA THR A 128 -9.84 5.82 11.93
C THR A 128 -9.32 6.81 12.98
N PRO A 129 -8.03 6.76 13.32
CA PRO A 129 -7.44 7.74 14.22
C PRO A 129 -7.47 9.15 13.59
N PRO A 130 -7.54 10.24 14.38
CA PRO A 130 -7.52 11.61 13.83
C PRO A 130 -6.34 11.88 12.90
N VAL A 131 -5.17 11.32 13.24
CA VAL A 131 -3.93 11.42 12.44
C VAL A 131 -4.02 10.71 11.07
N ALA A 132 -4.95 9.77 10.92
CA ALA A 132 -5.18 8.98 9.71
C ALA A 132 -6.35 9.52 8.86
N THR A 133 -7.03 10.59 9.30
CA THR A 133 -8.20 11.16 8.60
C THR A 133 -7.80 11.93 7.35
N LYS A 134 -6.62 12.56 7.34
CA LYS A 134 -6.08 13.29 6.19
C LYS A 134 -4.65 12.86 5.93
N MET A 135 -4.37 12.48 4.69
CA MET A 135 -3.02 12.14 4.25
C MET A 135 -2.66 13.00 3.05
N PHE A 136 -1.54 13.71 3.13
CA PHE A 136 -1.04 14.53 2.02
C PHE A 136 -0.23 13.68 1.04
N GLY A 137 -0.47 13.89 -0.26
CA GLY A 137 0.26 13.18 -1.31
C GLY A 137 -0.02 11.69 -1.33
N THR A 138 -1.27 11.30 -1.08
CA THR A 138 -1.77 9.93 -1.29
C THR A 138 -1.49 9.50 -2.74
N PRO A 139 -1.10 8.24 -2.99
CA PRO A 139 -0.96 7.71 -4.36
C PRO A 139 -2.34 7.41 -4.98
N HIS A 140 -3.36 8.17 -4.60
CA HIS A 140 -4.76 7.89 -4.87
C HIS A 140 -5.55 9.20 -4.81
N LEU A 141 -6.40 9.46 -5.81
CA LEU A 141 -7.11 10.72 -5.93
C LEU A 141 -8.38 10.82 -5.07
N LEU A 142 -8.94 9.71 -4.57
CA LEU A 142 -10.15 9.80 -3.73
C LEU A 142 -9.90 10.59 -2.45
N ASP A 143 -10.77 11.57 -2.19
CA ASP A 143 -10.72 12.41 -0.99
C ASP A 143 -12.00 12.24 -0.16
N PRO A 144 -11.93 11.60 1.03
CA PRO A 144 -13.11 11.44 1.89
C PRO A 144 -13.60 12.78 2.48
N ALA A 145 -12.85 13.87 2.36
CA ALA A 145 -13.28 15.21 2.78
C ALA A 145 -14.01 16.00 1.67
N ALA A 146 -14.02 15.51 0.43
CA ALA A 146 -14.74 16.14 -0.66
C ALA A 146 -16.26 15.88 -0.55
N VAL A 147 -17.09 16.76 -1.15
CA VAL A 147 -18.55 16.57 -1.22
C VAL A 147 -18.92 15.27 -1.92
N SER A 148 -18.15 14.90 -2.94
CA SER A 148 -18.14 13.57 -3.53
C SER A 148 -16.69 13.10 -3.62
N PRO A 149 -16.36 11.88 -3.17
CA PRO A 149 -14.99 11.36 -3.16
C PRO A 149 -14.32 11.33 -4.53
N VAL A 150 -15.09 11.26 -5.61
CA VAL A 150 -14.57 11.15 -6.99
C VAL A 150 -14.26 12.49 -7.64
N VAL A 151 -14.63 13.63 -7.04
CA VAL A 151 -14.38 14.97 -7.62
C VAL A 151 -12.92 15.19 -8.01
N PRO A 152 -11.91 14.80 -7.20
CA PRO A 152 -10.51 14.98 -7.61
C PRO A 152 -10.12 14.17 -8.85
N ILE A 153 -10.80 13.06 -9.15
CA ILE A 153 -10.60 12.29 -10.39
C ILE A 153 -11.04 13.14 -11.59
N LEU A 154 -12.24 13.71 -11.52
CA LEU A 154 -12.78 14.57 -12.59
C LEU A 154 -11.90 15.80 -12.82
N MET A 155 -11.39 16.42 -11.75
CA MET A 155 -10.43 17.52 -11.85
C MET A 155 -9.12 17.11 -12.53
N ALA A 156 -8.63 15.89 -12.26
CA ALA A 156 -7.45 15.34 -12.92
C ALA A 156 -7.70 15.07 -14.41
N ILE A 157 -8.90 14.59 -14.77
CA ILE A 157 -9.32 14.44 -16.16
C ILE A 157 -9.31 15.78 -16.88
N ASP A 158 -9.96 16.81 -16.33
CA ASP A 158 -9.96 18.17 -16.90
C ASP A 158 -8.55 18.71 -17.13
N HIS A 159 -7.65 18.48 -16.17
CA HIS A 159 -6.26 18.86 -16.28
C HIS A 159 -5.54 18.16 -17.46
N LEU A 160 -5.76 16.86 -17.64
CA LEU A 160 -5.16 16.08 -18.73
C LEU A 160 -5.77 16.42 -20.11
N ILE A 161 -7.07 16.72 -20.16
CA ILE A 161 -7.72 17.24 -21.38
C ILE A 161 -7.05 18.56 -21.79
N ALA A 162 -6.82 19.46 -20.83
CA ALA A 162 -6.18 20.74 -21.09
C ALA A 162 -4.72 20.58 -21.55
N SER A 163 -3.99 19.60 -21.01
CA SER A 163 -2.59 19.34 -21.37
C SER A 163 -2.42 18.68 -22.73
N ARG A 164 -3.47 18.01 -23.25
CA ARG A 164 -3.50 17.27 -24.54
C ARG A 164 -2.43 16.18 -24.66
N GLN A 165 -2.01 15.62 -23.52
CA GLN A 165 -0.96 14.59 -23.49
C GLN A 165 -1.51 13.16 -23.55
N VAL A 166 -2.81 12.98 -23.29
CA VAL A 166 -3.54 11.70 -23.30
C VAL A 166 -4.66 11.79 -24.33
N ASP A 167 -5.06 10.66 -24.89
CA ASP A 167 -6.20 10.58 -25.80
C ASP A 167 -7.46 11.14 -25.13
N ARG A 168 -8.10 12.12 -25.78
CA ARG A 168 -9.30 12.77 -25.25
C ARG A 168 -10.48 11.80 -25.18
N VAL A 169 -10.63 10.90 -26.15
CA VAL A 169 -11.75 9.93 -26.15
C VAL A 169 -11.67 9.06 -24.91
N MET A 170 -10.49 8.54 -24.62
CA MET A 170 -10.23 7.77 -23.39
C MET A 170 -10.56 8.56 -22.12
N LEU A 171 -10.19 9.85 -22.07
CA LEU A 171 -10.48 10.71 -20.92
C LEU A 171 -11.98 10.99 -20.76
N ASP A 172 -12.69 11.20 -21.87
CA ASP A 172 -14.14 11.40 -21.88
C ASP A 172 -14.85 10.10 -21.43
N ASP A 173 -14.42 8.92 -21.92
CA ASP A 173 -14.95 7.61 -21.49
C ASP A 173 -14.71 7.34 -19.99
N LEU A 174 -13.53 7.72 -19.46
CA LEU A 174 -13.25 7.64 -18.03
C LEU A 174 -14.14 8.58 -17.22
N ALA A 175 -14.41 9.79 -17.72
CA ALA A 175 -15.29 10.74 -17.05
C ALA A 175 -16.73 10.20 -16.97
N ASP A 176 -17.22 9.61 -18.06
CA ASP A 176 -18.53 8.97 -18.10
C ASP A 176 -18.62 7.82 -17.10
N MET A 177 -17.63 6.92 -17.06
CA MET A 177 -17.57 5.83 -16.07
C MET A 177 -17.54 6.36 -14.62
N VAL A 178 -16.78 7.43 -14.34
CA VAL A 178 -16.73 8.04 -13.00
C VAL A 178 -18.08 8.66 -12.62
N ASN A 179 -18.79 9.28 -13.55
CA ASN A 179 -20.10 9.85 -13.31
C ASN A 179 -21.18 8.78 -13.11
N ASP A 180 -21.15 7.72 -13.91
CA ASP A 180 -22.13 6.61 -13.86
C ASP A 180 -21.99 5.76 -12.59
N HIS A 181 -20.80 5.70 -12.01
CA HIS A 181 -20.50 4.81 -10.88
C HIS A 181 -20.17 5.55 -9.58
N GLY A 182 -19.97 6.87 -9.61
CA GLY A 182 -19.48 7.63 -8.46
C GLY A 182 -20.34 7.51 -7.19
N ASP A 183 -21.63 7.23 -7.36
CA ASP A 183 -22.58 7.00 -6.26
C ASP A 183 -22.31 5.68 -5.49
N ALA A 184 -21.56 4.72 -6.08
CA ALA A 184 -21.06 3.53 -5.40
C ALA A 184 -20.08 3.86 -4.26
N LEU A 185 -19.57 5.10 -4.22
CA LEU A 185 -18.68 5.63 -3.18
C LEU A 185 -19.38 6.65 -2.27
N ASN A 186 -20.71 6.77 -2.30
CA ASN A 186 -21.42 7.70 -1.40
C ASN A 186 -21.19 7.41 0.08
N ASP A 187 -20.87 6.17 0.43
CA ASP A 187 -20.52 5.76 1.78
C ASP A 187 -19.00 5.79 2.03
N TYR A 188 -18.17 6.31 1.12
CA TYR A 188 -16.70 6.28 1.26
C TYR A 188 -16.17 7.05 2.48
N HIS A 189 -17.04 7.84 3.14
CA HIS A 189 -16.80 8.47 4.45
C HIS A 189 -16.75 7.45 5.61
N GLN A 190 -16.10 6.31 5.40
CA GLN A 190 -16.00 5.20 6.36
C GLN A 190 -14.80 5.33 7.27
N ARG A 191 -14.97 4.75 8.46
CA ARG A 191 -14.19 5.01 9.67
C ARG A 191 -13.27 3.85 10.04
N THR A 192 -12.91 3.02 9.08
CA THR A 192 -12.00 1.90 9.32
C THR A 192 -10.60 2.25 8.86
N LEU A 193 -9.60 1.64 9.47
CA LEU A 193 -8.21 1.82 9.09
C LEU A 193 -7.82 0.78 8.05
N ILE A 194 -7.25 1.21 6.92
CA ILE A 194 -6.60 0.32 5.95
C ILE A 194 -5.08 0.44 6.08
N HIS A 195 -4.32 -0.56 5.64
CA HIS A 195 -2.87 -0.51 5.50
C HIS A 195 -2.47 0.38 4.33
N GLY A 196 -3.07 0.16 3.16
CA GLY A 196 -2.91 1.02 1.97
C GLY A 196 -1.58 0.90 1.23
N ASP A 197 -0.77 -0.13 1.55
CA ASP A 197 0.48 -0.50 0.85
C ASP A 197 0.86 -1.96 1.16
N LEU A 198 -0.15 -2.84 1.18
CA LEU A 198 0.01 -4.22 1.63
C LEU A 198 0.53 -5.12 0.51
N SER A 199 1.85 -5.24 0.43
CA SER A 199 2.55 -6.25 -0.38
C SER A 199 3.23 -7.28 0.53
N PHE A 200 3.64 -8.43 0.00
CA PHE A 200 4.33 -9.45 0.81
C PHE A 200 5.76 -9.06 1.25
N GLU A 201 6.29 -7.91 0.81
CA GLU A 201 7.47 -7.28 1.42
C GLU A 201 7.16 -6.63 2.77
N ASN A 202 5.93 -6.15 2.93
CA ASN A 202 5.44 -5.48 4.14
C ASN A 202 4.76 -6.45 5.11
N VAL A 203 4.86 -7.76 4.86
CA VAL A 203 4.32 -8.80 5.75
C VAL A 203 5.44 -9.75 6.18
N MET A 204 5.51 -10.04 7.47
CA MET A 204 6.55 -10.85 8.09
C MET A 204 6.01 -12.22 8.51
N ILE A 205 6.86 -13.24 8.38
CA ILE A 205 6.59 -14.59 8.85
C ILE A 205 7.75 -15.09 9.72
N HIS A 206 7.40 -15.72 10.84
CA HIS A 206 8.34 -16.39 11.74
C HIS A 206 7.78 -17.74 12.15
N ASP A 207 8.60 -18.79 12.10
CA ASP A 207 8.22 -20.17 12.47
C ASP A 207 6.88 -20.63 11.85
N GLY A 208 6.68 -20.27 10.58
CA GLY A 208 5.51 -20.67 9.79
C GLY A 208 4.21 -19.94 10.15
N SER A 209 4.29 -18.82 10.87
CA SER A 209 3.13 -18.00 11.24
C SER A 209 3.39 -16.49 11.07
N LEU A 210 2.35 -15.73 10.76
CA LEU A 210 2.38 -14.27 10.64
C LEU A 210 2.99 -13.63 11.90
N SER A 211 4.03 -12.82 11.71
CA SER A 211 4.74 -12.16 12.83
C SER A 211 4.72 -10.64 12.78
N GLY A 212 4.24 -10.03 11.69
CA GLY A 212 4.24 -8.57 11.55
C GLY A 212 3.60 -8.06 10.27
N LEU A 213 2.87 -6.96 10.37
CA LEU A 213 2.62 -6.02 9.28
C LEU A 213 3.57 -4.83 9.47
N LEU A 214 4.19 -4.37 8.39
CA LEU A 214 5.21 -3.32 8.40
C LEU A 214 4.80 -2.16 7.50
N ASP A 215 5.39 -0.99 7.74
CA ASP A 215 5.26 0.18 6.86
C ASP A 215 3.82 0.73 6.70
N PHE A 216 3.32 1.33 7.77
CA PHE A 216 2.00 1.98 7.80
C PHE A 216 2.05 3.41 7.23
N GLU A 217 3.08 3.77 6.45
CA GLU A 217 3.25 5.13 5.92
C GLU A 217 2.02 5.58 5.12
N TRP A 218 1.35 4.66 4.41
CA TRP A 218 0.17 4.93 3.58
C TRP A 218 -1.18 4.59 4.23
N SER A 219 -1.16 4.19 5.50
CA SER A 219 -2.33 3.81 6.25
C SER A 219 -3.26 5.00 6.51
N ARG A 220 -4.55 4.82 6.28
CA ARG A 220 -5.52 5.93 6.32
C ARG A 220 -6.92 5.42 6.61
N GLY A 221 -7.79 6.34 6.99
CA GLY A 221 -9.23 6.09 7.01
C GLY A 221 -9.75 5.85 5.60
N ALA A 222 -10.33 4.69 5.36
CA ALA A 222 -11.02 4.35 4.13
C ALA A 222 -11.94 3.14 4.36
N PRO A 223 -12.89 2.89 3.46
CA PRO A 223 -13.59 1.60 3.45
C PRO A 223 -12.60 0.43 3.34
N ALA A 224 -12.86 -0.64 4.08
CA ALA A 224 -12.02 -1.84 4.12
C ALA A 224 -11.75 -2.44 2.74
N ASP A 225 -12.75 -2.42 1.85
CA ASP A 225 -12.64 -2.98 0.49
C ASP A 225 -11.61 -2.26 -0.39
N LEU A 226 -11.19 -1.04 -0.06
CA LEU A 226 -10.08 -0.37 -0.75
C LEU A 226 -8.76 -1.13 -0.62
N GLU A 227 -8.57 -1.94 0.42
CA GLU A 227 -7.37 -2.78 0.56
C GLU A 227 -7.27 -3.83 -0.56
N LEU A 228 -8.40 -4.26 -1.13
CA LEU A 228 -8.42 -5.19 -2.26
C LEU A 228 -7.71 -4.61 -3.48
N ASP A 229 -7.81 -3.31 -3.71
CA ASP A 229 -7.14 -2.66 -4.84
C ASP A 229 -5.63 -2.92 -4.81
N VAL A 230 -5.01 -2.73 -3.64
CA VAL A 230 -3.57 -2.91 -3.45
C VAL A 230 -3.19 -4.40 -3.52
N LEU A 231 -3.93 -5.26 -2.82
CA LEU A 231 -3.64 -6.71 -2.78
C LEU A 231 -3.77 -7.37 -4.14
N LEU A 232 -4.87 -7.12 -4.85
CA LEU A 232 -5.14 -7.73 -6.14
C LEU A 232 -4.16 -7.22 -7.22
N ARG A 233 -3.78 -5.93 -7.18
CA ARG A 233 -2.68 -5.41 -8.01
C ARG A 233 -1.37 -6.12 -7.72
N PHE A 234 -1.02 -6.31 -6.44
CA PHE A 234 0.18 -7.04 -6.05
C PHE A 234 0.17 -8.48 -6.57
N PHE A 235 -0.93 -9.22 -6.38
CA PHE A 235 -1.03 -10.60 -6.88
C PHE A 235 -0.94 -10.66 -8.41
N ARG A 236 -1.43 -9.63 -9.10
CA ARG A 236 -1.36 -9.58 -10.56
C ARG A 236 0.02 -9.19 -11.08
N PHE A 237 0.68 -8.25 -10.44
CA PHE A 237 1.94 -7.65 -10.87
C PHE A 237 3.00 -7.72 -9.77
N PRO A 238 3.31 -8.92 -9.24
CA PRO A 238 4.23 -9.03 -8.10
C PRO A 238 5.59 -8.39 -8.39
N GLU A 239 6.06 -8.45 -9.63
CA GLU A 239 7.31 -7.83 -10.07
C GLU A 239 7.38 -6.30 -9.87
N ALA A 240 6.23 -5.61 -9.81
CA ALA A 240 6.15 -4.17 -9.55
C ALA A 240 6.40 -3.82 -8.08
N HIS A 241 6.21 -4.78 -7.18
CA HIS A 241 6.27 -4.58 -5.72
C HIS A 241 7.43 -5.33 -5.07
N LEU A 242 8.02 -6.31 -5.76
CA LEU A 242 9.10 -7.13 -5.25
C LEU A 242 10.49 -6.50 -5.54
N PRO A 243 11.46 -6.69 -4.63
CA PRO A 243 12.86 -6.34 -4.86
C PRO A 243 13.42 -7.03 -6.09
N SER A 244 14.32 -6.35 -6.81
CA SER A 244 14.86 -6.84 -8.09
C SER A 244 15.61 -8.18 -7.99
N ASP A 245 16.10 -8.56 -6.80
CA ASP A 245 16.77 -9.85 -6.56
C ASP A 245 15.80 -11.04 -6.56
N ILE A 246 14.51 -10.80 -6.34
CA ILE A 246 13.47 -11.85 -6.30
C ILE A 246 12.30 -11.60 -7.25
N ALA A 247 12.17 -10.42 -7.85
CA ALA A 247 11.05 -10.07 -8.72
C ALA A 247 10.88 -11.03 -9.91
N SER A 248 11.96 -11.66 -10.40
CA SER A 248 11.92 -12.64 -11.49
C SER A 248 11.60 -14.08 -11.06
N THR A 249 11.53 -14.35 -9.76
CA THR A 249 11.30 -15.71 -9.23
C THR A 249 9.84 -15.99 -8.91
N LEU A 250 9.00 -14.96 -8.92
CA LEU A 250 7.57 -15.03 -8.67
C LEU A 250 6.80 -14.45 -9.85
N SER A 251 5.63 -15.01 -10.12
CA SER A 251 4.71 -14.57 -11.16
C SER A 251 3.29 -14.50 -10.62
N SER A 252 2.36 -13.91 -11.39
CA SER A 252 0.95 -13.90 -10.99
C SER A 252 0.37 -15.30 -10.73
N LEU A 253 0.87 -16.34 -11.41
CA LEU A 253 0.44 -17.73 -11.20
C LEU A 253 0.72 -18.23 -9.78
N ASP A 254 1.75 -17.71 -9.11
CA ASP A 254 2.08 -18.08 -7.74
C ASP A 254 1.05 -17.60 -6.71
N PHE A 255 0.12 -16.73 -7.14
CA PHE A 255 -0.92 -16.11 -6.33
C PHE A 255 -2.33 -16.43 -6.83
N ASP A 256 -2.53 -17.29 -7.83
CA ASP A 256 -3.83 -17.53 -8.45
C ASP A 256 -4.91 -17.98 -7.45
N ASP A 257 -4.57 -18.84 -6.50
CA ASP A 257 -5.49 -19.31 -5.44
C ASP A 257 -5.71 -18.27 -4.33
N THR A 258 -4.81 -17.29 -4.18
CA THR A 258 -4.75 -16.39 -3.02
C THR A 258 -6.00 -15.52 -2.86
N PRO A 259 -6.55 -14.87 -3.91
CA PRO A 259 -7.82 -14.14 -3.78
C PRO A 259 -8.97 -15.02 -3.30
N GLY A 260 -9.03 -16.28 -3.74
CA GLY A 260 -10.05 -17.24 -3.36
C GLY A 260 -10.00 -17.55 -1.88
N TRP A 261 -8.82 -17.89 -1.37
CA TRP A 261 -8.62 -18.15 0.05
C TRP A 261 -8.91 -16.93 0.93
N LEU A 262 -8.56 -15.73 0.45
CA LEU A 262 -8.87 -14.49 1.17
C LEU A 262 -10.38 -14.23 1.22
N ALA A 263 -11.11 -14.50 0.12
CA ALA A 263 -12.57 -14.38 0.09
C ALA A 263 -13.27 -15.42 0.98
N GLU A 264 -12.74 -16.64 1.07
CA GLU A 264 -13.23 -17.67 2.00
C GLU A 264 -13.08 -17.24 3.47
N ASP A 265 -11.91 -16.71 3.85
CA ASP A 265 -11.59 -16.41 5.24
C ASP A 265 -11.99 -14.99 5.68
N TYR A 266 -12.24 -14.09 4.73
CA TYR A 266 -12.72 -12.72 4.98
C TYR A 266 -13.81 -12.31 3.98
N PRO A 267 -14.98 -12.97 3.99
CA PRO A 267 -16.03 -12.72 3.00
C PRO A 267 -16.60 -11.29 3.04
N ASP A 268 -16.65 -10.67 4.22
CA ASP A 268 -17.15 -9.28 4.37
C ASP A 268 -16.30 -8.26 3.59
N LEU A 269 -15.02 -8.57 3.32
CA LEU A 269 -14.15 -7.73 2.50
C LEU A 269 -14.62 -7.69 1.03
N PHE A 270 -15.34 -8.73 0.59
CA PHE A 270 -15.84 -8.92 -0.77
C PHE A 270 -17.37 -8.75 -0.88
N SER A 271 -18.06 -8.37 0.20
CA SER A 271 -19.52 -8.43 0.26
C SER A 271 -20.23 -7.15 -0.19
N HIS A 272 -19.50 -6.10 -0.57
CA HIS A 272 -20.14 -4.85 -0.99
C HIS A 272 -20.98 -5.10 -2.28
N PRO A 273 -22.25 -4.69 -2.34
CA PRO A 273 -23.13 -5.02 -3.47
C PRO A 273 -22.68 -4.41 -4.80
N ARG A 274 -21.91 -3.32 -4.73
CA ARG A 274 -21.32 -2.60 -5.88
C ARG A 274 -19.80 -2.68 -5.91
N LEU A 275 -19.25 -3.82 -5.48
CA LEU A 275 -17.80 -3.98 -5.33
C LEU A 275 -17.07 -3.79 -6.67
N MET A 276 -17.64 -4.27 -7.78
CA MET A 276 -17.06 -4.12 -9.12
C MET A 276 -16.88 -2.66 -9.50
N GLU A 277 -17.92 -1.85 -9.33
CA GLU A 277 -17.88 -0.42 -9.61
C GLU A 277 -16.89 0.31 -8.71
N ARG A 278 -16.83 -0.06 -7.43
CA ARG A 278 -15.85 0.50 -6.49
C ARG A 278 -14.42 0.16 -6.88
N MET A 279 -14.13 -1.08 -7.27
CA MET A 279 -12.80 -1.47 -7.75
C MET A 279 -12.40 -0.72 -9.03
N ALA A 280 -13.35 -0.47 -9.94
CA ALA A 280 -13.10 0.36 -11.11
C ALA A 280 -12.72 1.79 -10.71
N LEU A 281 -13.47 2.42 -9.80
CA LEU A 281 -13.19 3.78 -9.33
C LEU A 281 -11.88 3.88 -8.54
N TYR A 282 -11.56 2.89 -7.71
CA TYR A 282 -10.26 2.80 -7.03
C TYR A 282 -9.12 2.69 -8.03
N SER A 283 -9.31 1.90 -9.09
CA SER A 283 -8.34 1.80 -10.17
C SER A 283 -8.10 3.10 -10.90
N ILE A 284 -9.18 3.78 -11.29
CA ILE A 284 -9.08 5.08 -11.95
C ILE A 284 -8.36 6.07 -11.02
N ALA A 285 -8.72 6.13 -9.74
CA ALA A 285 -8.13 7.05 -8.78
C ALA A 285 -6.63 6.81 -8.53
N PHE A 286 -6.19 5.55 -8.53
CA PHE A 286 -4.77 5.20 -8.42
C PHE A 286 -4.00 5.56 -9.69
N ASP A 287 -4.49 5.08 -10.84
CA ASP A 287 -3.79 5.22 -12.12
C ASP A 287 -3.74 6.69 -12.59
N MET A 288 -4.80 7.46 -12.34
CA MET A 288 -4.82 8.90 -12.60
C MET A 288 -3.87 9.68 -11.69
N ALA A 289 -3.71 9.29 -10.42
CA ALA A 289 -2.75 9.92 -9.50
C ALA A 289 -1.32 9.76 -10.03
N GLU A 290 -0.97 8.59 -10.56
CA GLU A 290 0.32 8.38 -11.21
C GLU A 290 0.44 9.24 -12.48
N LEU A 291 -0.57 9.17 -13.35
CA LEU A 291 -0.57 9.81 -14.67
C LEU A 291 -0.35 11.32 -14.63
N ILE A 292 -1.01 12.04 -13.71
CA ILE A 292 -0.85 13.51 -13.57
C ILE A 292 0.54 13.93 -13.08
N THR A 293 1.32 13.02 -12.50
CA THR A 293 2.68 13.31 -12.02
C THR A 293 3.75 12.97 -13.05
N MET A 294 3.40 12.28 -14.12
CA MET A 294 4.33 11.91 -15.19
C MET A 294 4.78 13.14 -15.97
N LYS A 295 6.10 13.27 -16.19
CA LYS A 295 6.69 14.38 -16.95
C LYS A 295 6.46 14.27 -18.47
N SER A 296 6.24 13.06 -18.97
CA SER A 296 6.02 12.76 -20.39
C SER A 296 5.23 11.46 -20.51
N ILE A 297 4.22 11.46 -21.38
CA ILE A 297 3.28 10.34 -21.62
C ILE A 297 3.57 9.70 -23.01
N THR A 298 4.49 10.28 -23.80
CA THR A 298 4.48 10.26 -25.28
C THR A 298 5.32 9.19 -25.99
N SER A 299 5.43 7.95 -25.51
CA SER A 299 5.77 6.87 -26.46
C SER A 299 4.93 5.61 -26.22
N ALA A 300 3.77 5.56 -26.88
CA ALA A 300 2.92 4.39 -27.05
C ALA A 300 3.68 3.13 -27.52
N SER A 301 4.85 3.28 -28.15
CA SER A 301 5.70 2.17 -28.60
C SER A 301 6.38 1.37 -27.48
N ASN A 302 6.32 1.81 -26.21
CA ASN A 302 6.94 1.14 -25.05
C ASN A 302 6.03 1.07 -23.80
N MET A 303 4.71 1.13 -23.95
CA MET A 303 3.79 1.03 -22.80
C MET A 303 3.69 -0.43 -22.32
N GLY A 304 4.60 -0.81 -21.42
CA GLY A 304 4.52 -2.09 -20.71
C GLY A 304 3.23 -2.20 -19.87
N PRO A 305 2.93 -3.39 -19.32
CA PRO A 305 1.68 -3.65 -18.59
C PRO A 305 1.49 -2.78 -17.33
N LEU A 306 2.57 -2.15 -16.84
CA LEU A 306 2.56 -1.24 -15.69
C LEU A 306 2.39 0.23 -16.07
N HIS A 307 2.11 0.56 -17.32
CA HIS A 307 1.87 1.95 -17.70
C HIS A 307 0.44 2.36 -17.33
N PRO A 308 0.20 3.49 -16.63
CA PRO A 308 -1.15 3.87 -16.18
C PRO A 308 -2.15 4.04 -17.34
N VAL A 309 -1.74 4.62 -18.47
CA VAL A 309 -2.59 4.69 -19.67
C VAL A 309 -3.04 3.31 -20.13
N ARG A 310 -2.14 2.32 -20.15
CA ARG A 310 -2.48 0.96 -20.56
C ARG A 310 -3.49 0.32 -19.61
N ARG A 311 -3.28 0.45 -18.29
CA ARG A 311 -4.18 -0.10 -17.28
C ARG A 311 -5.57 0.54 -17.34
N LEU A 312 -5.64 1.85 -17.56
CA LEU A 312 -6.89 2.58 -17.73
C LEU A 312 -7.62 2.18 -19.03
N THR A 313 -6.90 1.99 -20.15
CA THR A 313 -7.49 1.45 -21.38
C THR A 313 -8.00 0.02 -21.17
N ASP A 314 -7.20 -0.85 -20.57
CA ASP A 314 -7.62 -2.23 -20.27
C ASP A 314 -8.85 -2.25 -19.34
N LEU A 315 -8.98 -1.29 -18.40
CA LEU A 315 -10.18 -1.12 -17.59
C LEU A 315 -11.41 -0.76 -18.42
N LEU A 316 -11.31 0.23 -19.31
CA LEU A 316 -12.40 0.64 -20.21
C LEU A 316 -12.84 -0.49 -21.14
N ASP A 317 -11.89 -1.26 -21.66
CA ASP A 317 -12.14 -2.41 -22.53
C ASP A 317 -12.70 -3.62 -21.76
N GLY A 318 -12.82 -3.51 -20.44
CA GLY A 318 -13.29 -4.59 -19.57
C GLY A 318 -12.29 -5.72 -19.40
N LEU A 319 -11.03 -5.49 -19.76
CA LEU A 319 -9.87 -6.39 -19.68
C LEU A 319 -9.03 -6.14 -18.42
N SER A 320 -9.55 -5.38 -17.45
CA SER A 320 -8.84 -5.14 -16.18
C SER A 320 -8.54 -6.48 -15.50
N PRO A 321 -7.27 -6.77 -15.19
CA PRO A 321 -6.91 -8.01 -14.50
C PRO A 321 -7.57 -8.16 -13.12
N LEU A 322 -7.92 -7.04 -12.48
CA LEU A 322 -8.64 -7.02 -11.21
C LEU A 322 -10.07 -7.52 -11.39
N ARG A 323 -10.73 -7.11 -12.49
CA ARG A 323 -12.06 -7.62 -12.87
C ARG A 323 -12.03 -9.12 -13.15
N ASP A 324 -11.04 -9.60 -13.89
CA ASP A 324 -10.90 -11.04 -14.17
C ASP A 324 -10.67 -11.87 -12.90
N GLN A 325 -9.94 -11.33 -11.93
CA GLN A 325 -9.81 -11.95 -10.61
C GLN A 325 -11.16 -12.01 -9.89
N MET A 326 -11.95 -10.93 -9.90
CA MET A 326 -13.27 -10.91 -9.26
C MET A 326 -14.27 -11.87 -9.93
N ILE A 327 -14.28 -11.95 -11.27
CA ILE A 327 -15.13 -12.90 -12.01
C ILE A 327 -14.78 -14.34 -11.63
N ARG A 328 -13.49 -14.66 -11.52
CA ARG A 328 -13.03 -16.01 -11.10
C ARG A 328 -13.47 -16.38 -9.68
N LEU A 329 -13.70 -15.40 -8.82
CA LEU A 329 -14.25 -15.60 -7.48
C LEU A 329 -15.77 -15.86 -7.50
N GLY A 330 -16.42 -15.83 -8.66
CA GLY A 330 -17.87 -15.99 -8.78
C GLY A 330 -18.64 -14.79 -8.24
N LEU A 331 -17.98 -13.64 -8.08
CA LEU A 331 -18.65 -12.39 -7.71
C LEU A 331 -19.44 -11.88 -8.93
N PRO A 332 -20.67 -11.34 -8.72
CA PRO A 332 -21.48 -10.83 -9.82
C PRO A 332 -20.73 -9.69 -10.54
N ALA A 333 -20.67 -9.81 -11.87
CA ALA A 333 -20.02 -8.86 -12.77
C ALA A 333 -20.97 -7.74 -13.22
#